data_AF-A0A354QAP0-F1
#
_entry.id   AF-A0A354QAP0-F1
#
_cell.length_a   1.000
_cell.length_b   1.000
_cell.length_c   1.000
_cell.angle_alpha   90.00
_cell.angle_beta   90.00
_cell.angle_gamma   90.00
#
_symmetry.space_group_name_H-M   'P 1'
#
loop_
_entity.id
_entity.type
_entity.pdbx_description
1 polymer ?
#
loop_
_entity_poly.entity_id
_entity_poly.type
_entity_poly.pdbx_seq_one_letter_code
_entity_poly.pdbx_strand_id
1 'polypeptide(L)'
;VVMANLNSKKQVVLGGPTADILQAHDALKVKKYTVVKLPVSAAFHTPLVGHAQKPFAKAIRSVKFNKPQIPVYSNATAKAYPATAKTIQKQLESHILNSVRFREEIENIHQDGGRIFIEFGPKNVLTKLVDNILSGEEYTAVALNENPKKDSDRLLREAMVKLCVIGLPLQKFDPFALPSQVAPVKKSAMNVSLNGTNYVSEKTRQEFENTMNNGFQVSSPVASISSSGSVPVFSTSTGTSSPVSGTSGLQTATGNQQLFDASLKLKTEPAKQRPA
;
A
#
# COMPACT_ATOMS: atom_id res chain seq x y z
N VAL A 1 14.29 -15.75 35.37
CA VAL A 1 14.02 -15.40 33.94
C VAL A 1 12.93 -16.30 33.38
N VAL A 2 12.00 -15.76 32.60
CA VAL A 2 10.93 -16.51 31.91
C VAL A 2 10.90 -16.15 30.42
N MET A 3 10.25 -16.98 29.60
CA MET A 3 9.94 -16.62 28.21
C MET A 3 8.73 -15.69 28.19
N ALA A 4 8.95 -14.40 27.98
CA ALA A 4 7.89 -13.41 27.85
C ALA A 4 7.12 -13.58 26.54
N ASN A 5 7.83 -13.83 25.43
CA ASN A 5 7.21 -14.08 24.14
C ASN A 5 7.86 -15.27 23.44
N LEU A 6 7.04 -16.13 22.86
CA LEU A 6 7.41 -17.20 21.94
C LEU A 6 6.95 -16.78 20.54
N ASN A 7 7.80 -16.01 19.85
CA ASN A 7 7.44 -15.31 18.63
C ASN A 7 7.53 -16.21 17.39
N SER A 8 8.54 -17.05 17.27
CA SER A 8 8.69 -17.94 16.11
C SER A 8 9.59 -19.13 16.40
N LYS A 9 9.86 -19.98 15.39
CA LYS A 9 10.82 -21.09 15.47
C LYS A 9 12.25 -20.61 15.77
N LYS A 10 12.57 -19.36 15.45
CA LYS A 10 13.92 -18.78 15.57
C LYS A 10 14.00 -17.58 16.52
N GLN A 11 12.90 -17.15 17.13
CA GLN A 11 12.86 -15.96 17.97
C GLN A 11 12.01 -16.16 19.22
N VAL A 12 12.61 -15.85 20.38
CA VAL A 12 11.94 -15.74 21.68
C VAL A 12 12.38 -14.47 22.38
N VAL A 13 11.57 -13.99 23.34
CA VAL A 13 11.90 -12.86 24.21
C VAL A 13 11.98 -13.36 25.64
N LEU A 14 13.10 -13.09 26.30
CA LEU A 14 13.29 -13.41 27.71
C LEU A 14 12.98 -12.17 28.56
N GLY A 15 12.28 -12.39 29.68
CA GLY A 15 11.96 -11.35 30.66
C GLY A 15 12.35 -11.78 32.07
N GLY A 16 12.80 -10.85 32.89
CA GLY A 16 13.22 -11.12 34.26
C GLY A 16 14.01 -9.96 34.88
N PRO A 17 14.56 -10.17 36.09
CA PRO A 17 15.43 -9.20 36.73
C PRO A 17 16.62 -8.84 35.84
N THR A 18 17.06 -7.58 35.89
CA THR A 18 18.13 -7.08 35.02
C THR A 18 19.42 -7.91 35.14
N ALA A 19 19.82 -8.25 36.37
CA ALA A 19 21.02 -9.05 36.61
C ALA A 19 20.94 -10.43 35.90
N ASP A 20 19.83 -11.15 36.09
CA ASP A 20 19.63 -12.47 35.48
C ASP A 20 19.57 -12.40 33.94
N ILE A 21 18.96 -11.34 33.38
CA ILE A 21 18.90 -11.16 31.93
C ILE A 21 20.28 -10.86 31.35
N LEU A 22 21.12 -10.10 32.05
CA LEU A 22 22.50 -9.87 31.63
C LEU A 22 23.33 -11.17 31.65
N GLN A 23 23.17 -11.98 32.69
CA GLN A 23 23.80 -13.31 32.75
C GLN A 23 23.34 -14.22 31.60
N ALA A 24 22.03 -14.26 31.33
CA ALA A 24 21.49 -15.02 30.21
C ALA A 24 21.98 -14.51 28.86
N HIS A 25 22.07 -13.18 28.69
CA HIS A 25 22.61 -12.56 27.48
C HIS A 25 24.05 -13.00 27.21
N ASP A 26 24.92 -12.96 28.21
CA ASP A 26 26.32 -13.33 28.05
C ASP A 26 26.48 -14.82 27.77
N ALA A 27 25.75 -15.68 28.48
CA ALA A 27 25.73 -17.12 28.24
C ALA A 27 25.26 -17.48 26.82
N LEU A 28 24.24 -16.78 26.30
CA LEU A 28 23.73 -16.99 24.94
C LEU A 28 24.69 -16.47 23.86
N LYS A 29 25.39 -15.35 24.12
CA LYS A 29 26.42 -14.84 23.21
C LYS A 29 27.62 -15.78 23.08
N VAL A 30 28.05 -16.40 24.18
CA VAL A 30 29.10 -17.44 24.15
C VAL A 30 28.70 -18.59 23.22
N LYS A 31 27.42 -18.98 23.24
CA LYS A 31 26.82 -19.97 22.35
C LYS A 31 26.53 -19.47 20.92
N LYS A 32 26.98 -18.26 20.57
CA LYS A 32 26.83 -17.64 19.24
C LYS A 32 25.38 -17.35 18.81
N TYR A 33 24.45 -17.25 19.75
CA TYR A 33 23.11 -16.74 19.44
C TYR A 33 23.15 -15.22 19.21
N THR A 34 22.30 -14.73 18.31
CA THR A 34 22.02 -13.29 18.18
C THR A 34 21.15 -12.84 19.34
N VAL A 35 21.70 -12.00 20.23
CA VAL A 35 20.98 -11.49 21.40
C VAL A 35 20.91 -9.97 21.31
N VAL A 36 19.70 -9.42 21.44
CA VAL A 36 19.42 -7.99 21.39
C VAL A 36 18.68 -7.57 22.66
N LYS A 37 19.20 -6.58 23.38
CA LYS A 37 18.52 -5.98 24.53
C LYS A 37 17.43 -5.03 24.02
N LEU A 38 16.21 -5.20 24.52
CA LEU A 38 15.07 -4.37 24.13
C LEU A 38 15.00 -3.08 24.99
N PRO A 39 14.78 -1.90 24.37
CA PRO A 39 14.64 -0.64 25.10
C PRO A 39 13.20 -0.49 25.64
N VAL A 40 12.87 -1.29 26.65
CA VAL A 40 11.55 -1.30 27.28
C VAL A 40 11.63 -0.80 28.72
N SER A 41 10.55 -0.19 29.21
CA SER A 41 10.46 0.37 30.56
C SER A 41 10.26 -0.69 31.65
N ALA A 42 9.78 -1.89 31.28
CA ALA A 42 9.48 -2.97 32.23
C ALA A 42 9.62 -4.36 31.57
N ALA A 43 9.75 -5.38 32.42
CA ALA A 43 9.73 -6.78 32.01
C ALA A 43 8.27 -7.27 31.87
N PHE A 44 7.56 -6.82 30.82
CA PHE A 44 6.20 -7.24 30.50
C PHE A 44 6.09 -8.77 30.32
N HIS A 45 4.90 -9.34 30.56
CA HIS A 45 4.66 -10.78 30.50
C HIS A 45 5.54 -11.59 31.46
N THR A 46 5.86 -11.00 32.62
CA THR A 46 6.57 -11.66 33.73
C THR A 46 5.89 -11.34 35.06
N PRO A 47 6.16 -12.13 36.13
CA PRO A 47 5.67 -11.81 37.47
C PRO A 47 6.10 -10.44 38.00
N LEU A 48 7.16 -9.83 37.46
CA LEU A 48 7.68 -8.53 37.91
C LEU A 48 6.70 -7.37 37.66
N VAL A 49 5.81 -7.50 36.68
CA VAL A 49 4.73 -6.54 36.45
C VAL A 49 3.45 -6.87 37.25
N GLY A 50 3.56 -7.77 38.24
CA GLY A 50 2.46 -8.17 39.13
C GLY A 50 1.75 -7.01 39.82
N HIS A 51 2.48 -5.95 40.19
CA HIS A 51 1.92 -4.74 40.80
C HIS A 51 0.91 -4.02 39.87
N ALA A 52 1.12 -4.08 38.56
CA ALA A 52 0.23 -3.49 37.56
C ALA A 52 -1.01 -4.36 37.26
N GLN A 53 -1.01 -5.64 37.67
CA GLN A 53 -2.11 -6.55 37.36
C GLN A 53 -3.42 -6.14 38.04
N LYS A 54 -3.41 -5.72 39.31
CA LYS A 54 -4.62 -5.30 40.03
C LYS A 54 -5.31 -4.09 39.37
N PRO A 55 -4.63 -2.96 39.11
CA PRO A 55 -5.27 -1.83 38.43
C PRO A 55 -5.70 -2.18 37.00
N PHE A 56 -4.92 -3.00 36.28
CA PHE A 56 -5.31 -3.48 34.95
C PHE A 56 -6.59 -4.33 34.99
N ALA A 57 -6.68 -5.30 35.91
CA ALA A 57 -7.88 -6.13 36.09
C ALA A 57 -9.10 -5.28 36.46
N LYS A 58 -8.94 -4.25 37.30
CA LYS A 58 -10.02 -3.30 37.61
C LYS A 58 -10.51 -2.58 36.36
N ALA A 59 -9.61 -2.12 35.50
CA ALA A 59 -9.97 -1.48 34.22
C ALA A 59 -10.72 -2.46 33.30
N ILE A 60 -10.22 -3.70 33.16
CA ILE A 60 -10.88 -4.75 32.36
C ILE A 60 -12.30 -5.05 32.88
N ARG A 61 -12.51 -5.08 34.20
CA ARG A 61 -13.84 -5.31 34.81
C ARG A 61 -14.86 -4.22 34.50
N SER A 62 -14.40 -3.00 34.22
CA SER A 62 -15.27 -1.87 33.86
C SER A 62 -15.79 -1.93 32.42
N VAL A 63 -15.21 -2.79 31.57
CA VAL A 63 -15.59 -2.95 30.18
C VAL A 63 -16.67 -4.02 30.03
N LYS A 64 -17.69 -3.75 29.21
CA LYS A 64 -18.70 -4.75 28.83
C LYS A 64 -18.14 -5.70 27.77
N PHE A 65 -18.07 -6.99 28.10
CA PHE A 65 -17.70 -8.03 27.16
C PHE A 65 -18.93 -8.66 26.50
N ASN A 66 -18.84 -8.90 25.20
CA ASN A 66 -19.85 -9.62 24.42
C ASN A 66 -19.25 -10.90 23.86
N LYS A 67 -20.11 -11.81 23.38
CA LYS A 67 -19.67 -12.99 22.62
C LYS A 67 -18.95 -12.52 21.35
N PRO A 68 -17.76 -13.07 21.01
CA PRO A 68 -17.06 -12.73 19.78
C PRO A 68 -17.87 -13.22 18.57
N GLN A 69 -18.02 -12.36 17.55
CA GLN A 69 -18.73 -12.69 16.31
C GLN A 69 -17.86 -13.50 15.34
N ILE A 70 -16.54 -13.32 15.44
CA ILE A 70 -15.52 -14.07 14.71
C ILE A 70 -14.55 -14.67 15.74
N PRO A 71 -13.89 -15.82 15.45
CA PRO A 71 -12.88 -16.36 16.34
C PRO A 71 -11.80 -15.33 16.66
N VAL A 72 -11.50 -15.16 17.94
CA VAL A 72 -10.39 -14.33 18.42
C VAL A 72 -9.48 -15.25 19.20
N TYR A 73 -8.20 -15.33 18.84
CA TYR A 73 -7.25 -16.19 19.55
C TYR A 73 -6.64 -15.44 20.72
N SER A 74 -6.34 -16.19 21.79
CA SER A 74 -5.67 -15.64 22.95
C SER A 74 -4.18 -15.93 22.88
N ASN A 75 -3.37 -14.88 22.91
CA ASN A 75 -1.93 -14.95 23.11
C ASN A 75 -1.49 -15.85 24.30
N ALA A 76 -2.30 -15.97 25.36
CA ALA A 76 -1.94 -16.73 26.56
C ALA A 76 -2.17 -18.25 26.39
N THR A 77 -3.25 -18.64 25.69
CA THR A 77 -3.62 -20.05 25.51
C THR A 77 -3.27 -20.58 24.13
N ALA A 78 -2.94 -19.69 23.19
CA ALA A 78 -2.83 -19.92 21.75
C ALA A 78 -4.10 -20.47 21.09
N LYS A 79 -5.25 -20.44 21.77
CA LYS A 79 -6.53 -20.98 21.29
C LYS A 79 -7.57 -19.88 21.15
N ALA A 80 -8.59 -20.14 20.34
CA ALA A 80 -9.77 -19.28 20.27
C ALA A 80 -10.39 -19.06 21.65
N TYR A 81 -10.76 -17.81 21.94
CA TYR A 81 -11.53 -17.46 23.13
C TYR A 81 -12.87 -18.21 23.15
N PRO A 82 -13.34 -18.66 24.32
CA PRO A 82 -14.65 -19.28 24.45
C PRO A 82 -15.77 -18.26 24.19
N ALA A 83 -16.97 -18.73 23.87
CA ALA A 83 -18.12 -17.85 23.64
C ALA A 83 -18.59 -17.09 24.90
N THR A 84 -18.20 -17.54 26.09
CA THR A 84 -18.65 -16.98 27.37
C THR A 84 -17.86 -15.71 27.73
N ALA A 85 -18.52 -14.56 27.65
CA ALA A 85 -17.93 -13.24 27.94
C ALA A 85 -17.19 -13.16 29.30
N LYS A 86 -17.76 -13.75 30.36
CA LYS A 86 -17.12 -13.78 31.70
C LYS A 86 -15.78 -14.51 31.70
N THR A 87 -15.66 -15.58 30.91
CA THR A 87 -14.42 -16.35 30.79
C THR A 87 -13.36 -15.56 30.02
N ILE A 88 -13.76 -14.87 28.94
CA ILE A 88 -12.88 -13.96 28.17
C ILE A 88 -12.32 -12.87 29.09
N GLN A 89 -13.21 -12.20 29.84
CA GLN A 89 -12.83 -11.14 30.78
C GLN A 89 -11.81 -11.66 31.81
N LYS A 90 -12.10 -12.80 32.46
CA LYS A 90 -11.19 -13.41 33.45
C LYS A 90 -9.81 -13.75 32.86
N GLN A 91 -9.76 -14.25 31.63
CA GLN A 91 -8.49 -14.52 30.95
C GLN A 91 -7.71 -13.22 30.71
N LEU A 92 -8.39 -12.18 30.22
CA LEU A 92 -7.77 -10.87 29.95
C LEU A 92 -7.27 -10.17 31.21
N GLU A 93 -7.97 -10.25 32.35
CA GLU A 93 -7.51 -9.69 33.63
C GLU A 93 -6.11 -10.15 34.05
N SER A 94 -5.71 -11.35 33.63
CA SER A 94 -4.40 -11.94 33.95
C SER A 94 -3.38 -11.80 32.81
N HIS A 95 -3.79 -11.31 31.64
CA HIS A 95 -2.99 -11.39 30.42
C HIS A 95 -1.62 -10.73 30.52
N ILE A 96 -1.51 -9.60 31.24
CA ILE A 96 -0.26 -8.87 31.42
C ILE A 96 0.86 -9.70 32.10
N LEU A 97 0.48 -10.77 32.82
CA LEU A 97 1.41 -11.68 33.50
C LEU A 97 1.73 -12.93 32.68
N ASN A 98 0.95 -13.21 31.63
CA ASN A 98 1.05 -14.43 30.85
C ASN A 98 1.98 -14.20 29.67
N SER A 99 2.76 -15.23 29.33
CA SER A 99 3.56 -15.24 28.10
C SER A 99 2.70 -15.10 26.85
N VAL A 100 3.28 -14.49 25.81
CA VAL A 100 2.69 -14.39 24.48
C VAL A 100 3.14 -15.57 23.63
N ARG A 101 2.23 -16.50 23.32
CA ARG A 101 2.46 -17.72 22.54
C ARG A 101 2.15 -17.52 21.06
N PHE A 102 2.72 -16.47 20.45
CA PHE A 102 2.40 -16.06 19.08
C PHE A 102 2.69 -17.15 18.04
N ARG A 103 3.81 -17.87 18.16
CA ARG A 103 4.13 -19.00 17.26
C ARG A 103 2.98 -20.01 17.19
N GLU A 104 2.57 -20.49 18.35
CA GLU A 104 1.55 -21.51 18.48
C GLU A 104 0.17 -20.98 18.07
N GLU A 105 -0.10 -19.70 18.34
CA GLU A 105 -1.33 -19.06 17.89
C GLU A 105 -1.45 -19.04 16.37
N ILE A 106 -0.38 -18.67 15.66
CA ILE A 106 -0.36 -18.67 14.18
C ILE A 106 -0.46 -20.10 13.63
N GLU A 107 0.24 -21.07 14.23
CA GLU A 107 0.15 -22.49 13.86
C GLU A 107 -1.30 -23.00 14.01
N ASN A 108 -1.97 -22.67 15.11
CA ASN A 108 -3.37 -23.06 15.35
C ASN A 108 -4.34 -22.35 14.39
N ILE A 109 -4.16 -21.06 14.12
CA ILE A 109 -4.98 -20.33 13.14
C ILE A 109 -4.83 -20.96 11.74
N HIS A 110 -3.61 -21.33 11.35
CA HIS A 110 -3.38 -21.99 10.06
C HIS A 110 -4.03 -23.38 10.01
N GLN A 111 -3.90 -24.16 11.09
CA GLN A 111 -4.54 -25.47 11.21
C GLN A 111 -6.08 -25.38 11.13
N ASP A 112 -6.66 -24.31 11.68
CA ASP A 112 -8.10 -24.03 11.62
C ASP A 112 -8.56 -23.44 10.26
N GLY A 113 -7.67 -23.39 9.26
CA GLY A 113 -7.99 -23.00 7.88
C GLY A 113 -7.59 -21.57 7.49
N GLY A 114 -6.93 -20.82 8.38
CA GLY A 114 -6.39 -19.50 8.06
C GLY A 114 -5.30 -19.57 6.99
N ARG A 115 -5.44 -18.80 5.90
CA ARG A 115 -4.45 -18.74 4.80
C ARG A 115 -3.94 -17.34 4.51
N ILE A 116 -4.74 -16.30 4.76
CA ILE A 116 -4.38 -14.92 4.49
C ILE A 116 -4.23 -14.19 5.83
N PHE A 117 -3.01 -13.75 6.14
CA PHE A 117 -2.65 -13.04 7.36
C PHE A 117 -2.42 -11.57 7.04
N ILE A 118 -3.17 -10.67 7.69
CA ILE A 118 -3.10 -9.23 7.42
C ILE A 118 -2.62 -8.51 8.68
N GLU A 119 -1.47 -7.83 8.60
CA GLU A 119 -0.91 -7.05 9.70
C GLU A 119 -1.41 -5.60 9.66
N PHE A 120 -2.23 -5.27 10.66
CA PHE A 120 -2.68 -3.90 10.93
C PHE A 120 -1.74 -3.25 11.94
N GLY A 121 -0.85 -2.39 11.45
CA GLY A 121 0.08 -1.66 12.30
C GLY A 121 1.26 -1.11 11.52
N PRO A 122 2.12 -0.31 12.17
CA PRO A 122 3.32 0.20 11.54
C PRO A 122 4.37 -0.90 11.42
N LYS A 123 5.13 -0.88 10.31
CA LYS A 123 6.14 -1.87 9.94
C LYS A 123 5.52 -3.21 9.51
N ASN A 124 6.34 -4.26 9.45
CA ASN A 124 5.98 -5.60 9.02
C ASN A 124 6.55 -6.67 9.96
N VAL A 125 6.45 -6.43 11.27
CA VAL A 125 7.08 -7.30 12.27
C VAL A 125 6.34 -8.63 12.33
N LEU A 126 5.00 -8.59 12.46
CA LEU A 126 4.20 -9.80 12.59
C LEU A 126 4.20 -10.60 11.29
N THR A 127 4.17 -9.92 10.13
CA THR A 127 4.29 -10.53 8.80
C THR A 127 5.56 -11.38 8.70
N LYS A 128 6.71 -10.83 9.10
CA LYS A 128 7.99 -11.58 9.12
C LYS A 128 8.00 -12.75 10.11
N LEU A 129 7.28 -12.62 11.23
CA LEU A 129 7.13 -13.73 12.18
C LEU A 129 6.27 -14.83 11.58
N VAL A 130 5.12 -14.49 10.97
CA VAL A 130 4.27 -15.43 10.23
C VAL A 130 5.09 -16.15 9.16
N ASP A 131 5.91 -15.42 8.39
CA ASP A 131 6.79 -16.01 7.38
C ASP A 131 7.75 -17.05 7.97
N ASN A 132 8.29 -16.76 9.15
CA ASN A 132 9.20 -17.68 9.82
C ASN A 132 8.48 -18.89 10.42
N ILE A 133 7.27 -18.71 10.93
CA ILE A 133 6.46 -19.75 11.57
C ILE A 133 5.98 -20.75 10.52
N LEU A 134 5.32 -20.24 9.47
CA LEU A 134 4.67 -21.01 8.42
C LEU A 134 5.59 -21.31 7.23
N SER A 135 6.91 -21.16 7.39
CA SER A 135 7.89 -21.52 6.37
C SER A 135 7.71 -23.00 5.96
N GLY A 136 7.42 -23.23 4.68
CA GLY A 136 7.13 -24.55 4.12
C GLY A 136 5.64 -24.88 3.97
N GLU A 137 4.75 -24.03 4.49
CA GLU A 137 3.29 -24.18 4.39
C GLU A 137 2.71 -23.23 3.35
N GLU A 138 1.48 -23.50 2.90
CA GLU A 138 0.73 -22.58 2.04
C GLU A 138 0.10 -21.47 2.90
N TYR A 139 0.51 -20.21 2.65
CA TYR A 139 -0.07 -19.03 3.28
C TYR A 139 0.25 -17.77 2.45
N THR A 140 -0.38 -16.65 2.78
CA THR A 140 0.00 -15.32 2.31
C THR A 140 -0.07 -14.33 3.46
N ALA A 141 0.96 -13.50 3.61
CA ALA A 141 1.01 -12.47 4.64
C ALA A 141 1.17 -11.07 4.02
N VAL A 142 0.39 -10.10 4.49
CA VAL A 142 0.36 -8.72 3.95
C VAL A 142 0.37 -7.71 5.10
N ALA A 143 1.39 -6.85 5.15
CA ALA A 143 1.42 -5.69 6.03
C ALA A 143 0.80 -4.46 5.35
N LEU A 144 -0.09 -3.76 6.07
CA LEU A 144 -0.76 -2.58 5.52
C LEU A 144 0.09 -1.30 5.58
N ASN A 145 1.06 -1.24 6.48
CA ASN A 145 1.96 -0.08 6.62
C ASN A 145 3.39 -0.54 6.90
N GLU A 146 3.97 -1.28 5.96
CA GLU A 146 5.27 -1.94 6.13
C GLU A 146 6.47 -1.02 6.40
N ASN A 147 6.36 0.28 6.11
CA ASN A 147 7.45 1.23 6.28
C ASN A 147 6.96 2.60 6.77
N PRO A 148 7.24 2.96 8.03
CA PRO A 148 6.78 4.23 8.62
C PRO A 148 7.44 5.48 8.02
N LYS A 149 8.48 5.32 7.18
CA LYS A 149 9.12 6.44 6.47
C LYS A 149 8.49 6.72 5.10
N LYS A 150 7.59 5.86 4.63
CA LYS A 150 6.87 6.03 3.36
C LYS A 150 5.46 6.56 3.62
N ASP A 151 4.84 7.03 2.55
CA ASP A 151 3.43 7.43 2.56
C ASP A 151 2.54 6.25 2.96
N SER A 152 1.80 6.41 4.07
CA SER A 152 0.96 5.34 4.63
C SER A 152 -0.31 5.10 3.82
N ASP A 153 -0.85 6.12 3.14
CA ASP A 153 -2.01 5.97 2.27
C ASP A 153 -1.63 5.13 1.05
N ARG A 154 -0.50 5.46 0.41
CA ARG A 154 0.04 4.69 -0.70
C ARG A 154 0.29 3.22 -0.31
N LEU A 155 0.93 2.97 0.83
CA LEU A 155 1.20 1.60 1.30
C LEU A 155 -0.08 0.81 1.55
N LEU A 156 -1.10 1.46 2.15
CA LEU A 156 -2.41 0.85 2.34
C LEU A 156 -3.03 0.48 0.98
N ARG A 157 -3.02 1.39 0.00
CA ARG A 157 -3.56 1.14 -1.35
C ARG A 157 -2.82 0.01 -2.06
N GLU A 158 -1.49 -0.03 -1.99
CA GLU A 158 -0.68 -1.12 -2.54
C GLU A 158 -1.04 -2.47 -1.87
N ALA A 159 -1.23 -2.48 -0.55
CA ALA A 159 -1.66 -3.68 0.17
C ALA A 159 -3.08 -4.12 -0.23
N MET A 160 -4.02 -3.18 -0.40
CA MET A 160 -5.38 -3.50 -0.88
C MET A 160 -5.35 -4.13 -2.27
N VAL A 161 -4.54 -3.59 -3.19
CA VAL A 161 -4.37 -4.19 -4.53
C VAL A 161 -3.82 -5.63 -4.43
N LYS A 162 -2.82 -5.88 -3.57
CA LYS A 162 -2.33 -7.25 -3.32
C LYS A 162 -3.44 -8.19 -2.86
N LEU A 163 -4.26 -7.75 -1.90
CA LEU A 163 -5.40 -8.53 -1.40
C LEU A 163 -6.44 -8.82 -2.50
N CYS A 164 -6.74 -7.85 -3.37
CA CYS A 164 -7.60 -8.07 -4.53
C CYS A 164 -7.02 -9.09 -5.51
N VAL A 165 -5.72 -9.04 -5.79
CA VAL A 165 -5.03 -10.00 -6.67
C VAL A 165 -5.07 -11.42 -6.09
N ILE A 166 -5.03 -11.56 -4.77
CA ILE A 166 -5.19 -12.85 -4.06
C ILE A 166 -6.64 -13.38 -4.16
N GLY A 167 -7.59 -12.56 -4.61
CA GLY A 167 -8.99 -12.94 -4.84
C GLY A 167 -9.96 -12.45 -3.78
N LEU A 168 -9.53 -11.57 -2.85
CA LEU A 168 -10.47 -10.94 -1.92
C LEU A 168 -11.32 -9.91 -2.67
N PRO A 169 -12.67 -9.95 -2.54
CA PRO A 169 -13.57 -9.06 -3.28
C PRO A 169 -13.64 -7.66 -2.62
N LEU A 170 -12.49 -7.02 -2.43
CA LEU A 170 -12.39 -5.70 -1.82
C LEU A 170 -12.71 -4.62 -2.87
N GLN A 171 -13.93 -4.08 -2.80
CA GLN A 171 -14.32 -2.90 -3.56
C GLN A 171 -14.53 -1.72 -2.61
N LYS A 172 -14.31 -0.49 -3.10
CA LYS A 172 -14.52 0.76 -2.34
C LYS A 172 -13.87 0.71 -0.94
N PHE A 173 -12.61 0.30 -0.87
CA PHE A 173 -11.87 0.15 0.38
C PHE A 173 -11.70 1.48 1.14
N ASP A 174 -11.87 2.61 0.45
CA ASP A 174 -11.89 3.95 1.02
C ASP A 174 -13.25 4.62 0.74
N PRO A 175 -14.27 4.39 1.60
CA PRO A 175 -15.59 4.98 1.45
C PRO A 175 -15.61 6.50 1.59
N PHE A 176 -14.56 7.07 2.19
CA PHE A 176 -14.41 8.49 2.47
C PHE A 176 -13.41 9.17 1.52
N ALA A 177 -12.99 8.47 0.46
CA ALA A 177 -12.09 9.00 -0.55
C ALA A 177 -12.68 10.29 -1.13
N LEU A 178 -11.91 11.37 -1.08
CA LEU A 178 -12.25 12.58 -1.82
C LEU A 178 -12.26 12.24 -3.32
N PRO A 179 -13.25 12.73 -4.09
CA PRO A 179 -13.23 12.59 -5.53
C PRO A 179 -11.90 13.10 -6.08
N SER A 180 -11.23 12.28 -6.90
CA SER A 180 -9.99 12.70 -7.54
C SER A 180 -10.27 13.97 -8.34
N GLN A 181 -9.65 15.07 -7.94
CA GLN A 181 -9.68 16.28 -8.76
C GLN A 181 -8.90 15.96 -10.03
N VAL A 182 -9.58 15.94 -11.18
CA VAL A 182 -8.91 15.81 -12.48
C VAL A 182 -8.02 17.05 -12.60
N ALA A 183 -6.70 16.85 -12.54
CA ALA A 183 -5.77 17.95 -12.72
C ALA A 183 -6.11 18.64 -14.05
N PRO A 184 -6.28 19.98 -14.08
CA PRO A 184 -6.64 20.67 -15.30
C PRO A 184 -5.59 20.33 -16.35
N VAL A 185 -6.02 19.70 -17.43
CA VAL A 185 -5.14 19.41 -18.56
C VAL A 185 -4.67 20.76 -19.08
N LYS A 186 -3.39 21.08 -18.85
CA LYS A 186 -2.78 22.30 -19.36
C LYS A 186 -2.68 22.14 -20.88
N LYS A 187 -3.68 22.67 -21.61
CA LYS A 187 -3.66 22.64 -23.08
C LYS A 187 -2.44 23.44 -23.53
N SER A 188 -1.50 22.81 -24.23
CA SER A 188 -0.43 23.54 -24.92
C SER A 188 -1.05 24.60 -25.83
N ALA A 189 -0.42 25.77 -25.94
CA ALA A 189 -0.90 26.89 -26.75
C ALA A 189 -1.09 26.55 -28.25
N MET A 190 -0.60 25.39 -28.68
CA MET A 190 -0.65 24.89 -30.06
C MET A 190 -1.72 23.81 -30.28
N ASN A 191 -2.64 23.60 -29.33
CA ASN A 191 -3.78 22.70 -29.53
C ASN A 191 -4.91 23.43 -30.26
N VAL A 192 -4.97 23.25 -31.59
CA VAL A 192 -6.15 23.63 -32.38
C VAL A 192 -7.20 22.54 -32.20
N SER A 193 -8.39 22.91 -31.71
CA SER A 193 -9.53 21.98 -31.64
C SER A 193 -10.02 21.69 -33.05
N LEU A 194 -9.93 20.44 -33.51
CA LEU A 194 -10.57 20.02 -34.75
C LEU A 194 -12.09 20.02 -34.54
N ASN A 195 -12.73 21.09 -34.97
CA ASN A 195 -14.18 21.23 -35.07
C ASN A 195 -14.53 21.56 -36.53
N GLY A 196 -15.80 21.43 -36.90
CA GLY A 196 -16.27 21.66 -38.28
C GLY A 196 -15.96 23.07 -38.84
N THR A 197 -15.63 24.04 -37.98
CA THR A 197 -15.19 25.38 -38.42
C THR A 197 -13.78 25.41 -39.00
N ASN A 198 -12.94 24.41 -38.74
CA ASN A 198 -11.62 24.26 -39.35
C ASN A 198 -11.64 23.39 -40.62
N TYR A 199 -12.82 22.90 -41.03
CA TYR A 199 -12.96 22.16 -42.27
C TYR A 199 -12.93 23.13 -43.45
N VAL A 200 -11.84 23.10 -44.21
CA VAL A 200 -11.74 23.80 -45.49
C VAL A 200 -12.15 22.81 -46.58
N SER A 201 -13.24 23.10 -47.29
CA SER A 201 -13.69 22.26 -48.40
C SER A 201 -12.63 22.17 -49.50
N GLU A 202 -12.58 21.07 -50.24
CA GLU A 202 -11.62 20.93 -51.36
C GLU A 202 -11.76 22.04 -52.39
N LYS A 203 -13.00 22.48 -52.66
CA LYS A 203 -13.27 23.63 -53.54
C LYS A 203 -12.59 24.90 -53.04
N THR A 204 -12.71 25.20 -51.74
CA THR A 204 -12.10 26.38 -51.12
C THR A 204 -10.56 26.28 -51.12
N ARG A 205 -10.00 25.06 -50.93
CA ARG A 205 -8.55 24.83 -51.03
C ARG A 205 -8.02 25.06 -52.45
N GLN A 206 -8.70 24.51 -53.45
CA GLN A 206 -8.33 24.68 -54.86
C GLN A 206 -8.48 26.15 -55.29
N GLU A 207 -9.52 26.85 -54.82
CA GLU A 207 -9.71 28.28 -55.11
C GLU A 207 -8.61 29.14 -54.47
N PHE A 208 -8.18 28.80 -53.25
CA PHE A 208 -7.03 29.44 -52.61
C PHE A 208 -5.71 29.17 -53.35
N GLU A 209 -5.43 27.92 -53.73
CA GLU A 209 -4.23 27.56 -54.49
C GLU A 209 -4.23 28.22 -55.88
N ASN A 210 -5.37 28.25 -56.55
CA ASN A 210 -5.52 28.94 -57.83
C ASN A 210 -5.33 30.45 -57.68
N THR A 211 -5.85 31.06 -56.61
CA THR A 211 -5.68 32.51 -56.37
C THR A 211 -4.26 32.89 -55.97
N MET A 212 -3.52 32.04 -55.26
CA MET A 212 -2.08 32.27 -55.01
C MET A 212 -1.24 32.12 -56.28
N ASN A 213 -1.62 31.21 -57.17
CA ASN A 213 -0.85 30.86 -58.37
C ASN A 213 -1.37 31.52 -59.66
N ASN A 214 -2.37 32.40 -59.58
CA ASN A 214 -2.95 33.07 -60.76
C ASN A 214 -2.07 34.21 -61.33
N GLY A 215 -0.89 34.44 -60.77
CA GLY A 215 0.04 35.47 -61.24
C GLY A 215 -0.44 36.90 -61.01
N PHE A 216 -1.48 37.12 -60.20
CA PHE A 216 -1.98 38.46 -59.88
C PHE A 216 -0.97 39.21 -59.00
N GLN A 217 -0.28 40.18 -59.60
CA GLN A 217 0.60 41.09 -58.88
C GLN A 217 -0.16 42.37 -58.55
N VAL A 218 -0.20 42.75 -57.27
CA VAL A 218 -0.76 44.02 -56.85
C VAL A 218 0.21 45.13 -57.29
N SER A 219 -0.14 45.86 -58.34
CA SER A 219 0.54 47.09 -58.70
C SER A 219 0.11 48.20 -57.74
N SER A 220 0.88 48.42 -56.68
CA SER A 220 0.73 49.62 -55.86
C SER A 220 1.22 50.83 -56.67
N PRO A 221 0.42 51.91 -56.84
CA PRO A 221 0.96 53.18 -57.29
C PRO A 221 1.94 53.66 -56.21
N VAL A 222 3.21 53.82 -56.58
CA VAL A 222 4.18 54.53 -55.74
C VAL A 222 3.74 56.00 -55.69
N ALA A 223 2.89 56.33 -54.72
CA ALA A 223 2.69 57.72 -54.33
C ALA A 223 4.00 58.19 -53.70
N SER A 224 4.65 59.09 -54.43
CA SER A 224 5.85 59.78 -54.02
C SER A 224 5.50 60.90 -53.02
N ILE A 225 6.48 61.24 -52.16
CA ILE A 225 6.63 62.48 -51.37
C ILE A 225 5.62 62.69 -50.19
N SER A 226 5.93 63.23 -49.00
CA SER A 226 7.14 63.88 -48.44
C SER A 226 7.10 63.84 -46.90
N SER A 227 8.29 63.78 -46.28
CA SER A 227 8.74 64.40 -45.01
C SER A 227 7.72 64.94 -43.98
N SER A 228 7.89 64.55 -42.70
CA SER A 228 8.50 65.43 -41.66
C SER A 228 8.28 64.87 -40.24
N GLY A 229 9.33 64.93 -39.40
CA GLY A 229 9.22 64.90 -37.93
C GLY A 229 9.79 63.68 -37.20
N SER A 230 11.11 63.71 -36.94
CA SER A 230 11.79 63.55 -35.63
C SER A 230 11.16 62.58 -34.60
N VAL A 231 11.82 61.64 -33.91
CA VAL A 231 13.09 61.62 -33.13
C VAL A 231 13.23 60.19 -32.48
N PRO A 232 14.30 59.80 -31.76
CA PRO A 232 15.68 59.51 -32.16
C PRO A 232 16.12 58.06 -31.76
N VAL A 233 17.44 57.84 -31.82
CA VAL A 233 18.22 56.60 -31.94
C VAL A 233 18.62 55.93 -30.60
N PHE A 234 19.15 54.70 -30.71
CA PHE A 234 20.11 53.95 -29.86
C PHE A 234 19.51 52.88 -28.93
N SER A 235 20.13 51.72 -28.70
CA SER A 235 21.06 50.85 -29.43
C SER A 235 21.17 49.53 -28.65
N THR A 236 21.55 48.50 -29.38
CA THR A 236 22.01 47.16 -28.99
C THR A 236 22.91 47.04 -27.75
N SER A 237 22.77 45.92 -27.04
CA SER A 237 23.88 45.00 -26.72
C SER A 237 23.31 43.59 -26.48
N THR A 238 23.44 42.65 -27.42
CA THR A 238 24.57 41.72 -27.66
C THR A 238 24.88 40.79 -26.47
N GLY A 239 24.49 39.53 -26.66
CA GLY A 239 24.96 38.35 -25.94
C GLY A 239 24.74 37.12 -26.81
N THR A 240 25.62 36.97 -27.80
CA THR A 240 26.20 35.71 -28.34
C THR A 240 25.94 34.45 -27.50
N SER A 241 25.87 33.22 -27.99
CA SER A 241 25.81 32.54 -29.30
C SER A 241 25.82 31.03 -28.94
N SER A 242 25.20 30.18 -29.76
CA SER A 242 25.05 28.71 -29.70
C SER A 242 26.39 27.94 -29.69
N PRO A 243 26.52 26.59 -29.96
CA PRO A 243 25.56 25.47 -30.17
C PRO A 243 25.95 24.19 -29.34
N VAL A 244 25.34 22.99 -29.40
CA VAL A 244 25.42 21.95 -30.45
C VAL A 244 24.67 20.67 -30.01
N SER A 245 23.91 20.12 -30.96
CA SER A 245 23.60 18.74 -31.38
C SER A 245 23.52 17.50 -30.45
N GLY A 246 22.52 16.68 -30.80
CA GLY A 246 22.45 15.22 -30.65
C GLY A 246 21.01 14.73 -30.88
N THR A 247 20.51 14.59 -32.13
CA THR A 247 20.35 13.32 -32.88
C THR A 247 20.01 12.11 -31.99
N SER A 248 19.08 11.20 -32.23
CA SER A 248 18.15 10.84 -33.31
C SER A 248 17.69 9.43 -32.88
N GLY A 249 16.43 9.02 -33.06
CA GLY A 249 16.08 7.62 -32.80
C GLY A 249 14.60 7.36 -32.64
N LEU A 250 13.94 7.14 -33.77
CA LEU A 250 12.52 6.91 -33.96
C LEU A 250 12.13 5.43 -33.76
N GLN A 251 10.80 5.19 -33.75
CA GLN A 251 10.01 3.95 -33.96
C GLN A 251 9.43 3.34 -32.68
N THR A 252 8.14 3.48 -32.32
CA THR A 252 6.86 3.09 -32.97
C THR A 252 6.78 1.65 -33.45
N ALA A 253 5.98 0.84 -32.74
CA ALA A 253 5.17 -0.22 -33.34
C ALA A 253 3.83 -0.31 -32.59
N THR A 254 2.80 0.13 -33.30
CA THR A 254 1.37 -0.15 -33.10
C THR A 254 1.05 -1.63 -33.29
N GLY A 255 0.11 -2.15 -32.49
CA GLY A 255 -0.51 -3.46 -32.70
C GLY A 255 -1.86 -3.51 -31.98
N ASN A 256 -2.91 -3.80 -32.74
CA ASN A 256 -4.30 -3.46 -32.50
C ASN A 256 -5.11 -4.67 -31.97
N GLN A 257 -6.21 -4.36 -31.28
CA GLN A 257 -7.55 -4.98 -31.37
C GLN A 257 -7.91 -6.36 -30.75
N GLN A 258 -9.04 -6.30 -30.03
CA GLN A 258 -10.22 -7.20 -30.00
C GLN A 258 -10.17 -8.46 -29.12
N LEU A 259 -10.96 -8.48 -28.04
CA LEU A 259 -12.34 -9.03 -27.93
C LEU A 259 -12.38 -10.56 -28.03
N PHE A 260 -12.60 -11.24 -26.90
CA PHE A 260 -13.44 -12.43 -26.84
C PHE A 260 -14.06 -12.59 -25.45
N ASP A 261 -15.37 -12.44 -25.41
CA ASP A 261 -16.29 -12.88 -24.37
C ASP A 261 -16.56 -14.37 -24.58
N ALA A 262 -16.47 -15.21 -23.54
CA ALA A 262 -17.05 -16.55 -23.55
C ALA A 262 -17.33 -17.03 -22.12
N SER A 263 -18.58 -16.83 -21.69
CA SER A 263 -19.20 -17.56 -20.58
C SER A 263 -19.31 -19.06 -20.92
N LEU A 264 -18.92 -19.92 -19.98
CA LEU A 264 -19.38 -21.31 -19.94
C LEU A 264 -19.82 -21.67 -18.51
N LYS A 265 -21.15 -21.70 -18.35
CA LYS A 265 -21.86 -22.33 -17.24
C LYS A 265 -21.72 -23.84 -17.36
N LEU A 266 -21.34 -24.51 -16.28
CA LEU A 266 -21.65 -25.93 -16.08
C LEU A 266 -22.29 -26.06 -14.69
N LYS A 267 -23.61 -26.21 -14.71
CA LYS A 267 -24.39 -26.76 -13.60
C LYS A 267 -24.27 -28.28 -13.68
N THR A 268 -23.97 -28.93 -12.57
CA THR A 268 -24.40 -30.30 -12.32
C THR A 268 -24.72 -30.42 -10.84
N GLU A 269 -25.97 -30.74 -10.56
CA GLU A 269 -26.55 -30.94 -9.22
C GLU A 269 -26.55 -32.46 -8.89
N PRO A 270 -27.07 -32.94 -7.74
CA PRO A 270 -26.28 -33.65 -6.73
C PRO A 270 -26.57 -35.16 -6.66
N ALA A 271 -25.62 -35.93 -6.11
CA ALA A 271 -25.84 -37.33 -5.73
C ALA A 271 -26.12 -37.47 -4.22
N LYS A 272 -27.23 -38.15 -3.91
CA LYS A 272 -27.74 -38.57 -2.60
C LYS A 272 -26.87 -39.66 -1.93
N GLN A 273 -26.71 -39.56 -0.60
CA GLN A 273 -26.87 -40.56 0.51
C GLN A 273 -26.55 -42.07 0.23
N ARG A 274 -26.01 -42.94 1.10
CA ARG A 274 -25.85 -43.13 2.58
C ARG A 274 -25.11 -44.53 2.76
N PRO A 275 -25.04 -45.20 3.93
CA PRO A 275 -24.16 -45.02 5.10
C PRO A 275 -23.24 -46.26 5.41
N ALA A 276 -22.24 -46.08 6.29
CA ALA A 276 -21.77 -47.02 7.31
C ALA A 276 -20.86 -46.27 8.29
#